data_AF-A0A7S8FDM7-F1
#
_entry.id   AF-A0A7S8FDM7-F1
#
_cell.length_a   1.000
_cell.length_b   1.000
_cell.length_c   1.000
_cell.angle_alpha   90.00
_cell.angle_beta   90.00
_cell.angle_gamma   90.00
#
_symmetry.space_group_name_H-M   'P 1'
#
loop_
_entity.id
_entity.type
_entity.pdbx_description
1 polymer ?
#
loop_
_entity_poly.entity_id
_entity_poly.type
_entity_poly.pdbx_seq_one_letter_code
_entity_poly.pdbx_strand_id
1 'polypeptide(L)'
;MNRTLCSIVGLCTLLISGCETKLFTNKINIECAADSPQKAPRGGKFVDQSTLPSKPLGKKPSGLGTPTASRSLLEPYSSGSSSRTRFVIPVQNTTDDYCRTENKEVDAIAQRTSSWCWAASAETVMKYQTNSASPNQCDIVTAIVAKEQPSIGNCCGNSGCQTNGLPSWAFEEYGFNWLMVQGPLEREKLAAQLCRNGPFVFILRYVGGGGHSFVVGDYDYDPDTDELSLWIYDHSWTSTQLNDEQRSPAAYQLWTYESYAQGRWNGEIHEHDVNYVYINPPEDKVEP
;
A
#
# COMPACT_ATOMS: atom_id res chain seq x y z
N MET A 1 2.71 -43.75 48.14
CA MET A 1 2.48 -43.85 46.68
C MET A 1 0.98 -43.71 46.44
N ASN A 2 0.51 -42.50 46.10
CA ASN A 2 -0.91 -42.26 45.82
C ASN A 2 -1.05 -41.57 44.47
N ARG A 3 -1.88 -42.17 43.62
CA ARG A 3 -2.33 -41.64 42.34
C ARG A 3 -3.43 -40.61 42.58
N THR A 4 -3.41 -39.53 41.81
CA THR A 4 -4.60 -38.69 41.63
C THR A 4 -4.74 -38.40 40.14
N LEU A 5 -5.71 -39.08 39.52
CA LEU A 5 -6.30 -38.68 38.25
C LEU A 5 -7.16 -37.44 38.52
N CYS A 6 -7.08 -36.44 37.64
CA CYS A 6 -8.11 -35.41 37.50
C CYS A 6 -8.44 -35.28 36.02
N SER A 7 -9.72 -35.46 35.70
CA SER A 7 -10.29 -35.37 34.36
C SER A 7 -11.53 -34.49 34.42
N ILE A 8 -11.80 -33.75 33.33
CA ILE A 8 -13.09 -33.15 32.88
C ILE A 8 -13.47 -31.81 33.54
N VAL A 9 -13.92 -30.72 32.88
CA VAL A 9 -14.27 -30.37 31.48
C VAL A 9 -14.37 -28.83 31.34
N GLY A 10 -14.20 -28.28 30.12
CA GLY A 10 -14.65 -26.92 29.80
C GLY A 10 -14.34 -26.41 28.39
N LEU A 11 -14.48 -27.26 27.37
CA LEU A 11 -14.32 -26.92 25.96
C LEU A 11 -15.56 -26.15 25.47
N CYS A 12 -15.41 -24.89 25.06
CA CYS A 12 -16.43 -24.15 24.31
C CYS A 12 -15.92 -23.93 22.88
N THR A 13 -15.89 -24.99 22.08
CA THR A 13 -15.81 -24.92 20.62
C THR A 13 -17.23 -24.83 20.07
N LEU A 14 -17.66 -23.61 19.77
CA LEU A 14 -18.78 -23.39 18.84
C LEU A 14 -18.25 -23.66 17.42
N LEU A 15 -18.47 -24.88 16.95
CA LEU A 15 -18.38 -25.22 15.54
C LEU A 15 -19.57 -24.57 14.82
N ILE A 16 -19.36 -23.39 14.22
CA ILE A 16 -20.24 -22.87 13.19
C ILE A 16 -19.50 -23.11 11.87
N SER A 17 -19.90 -24.15 11.15
CA SER A 17 -19.43 -24.39 9.79
C SER A 17 -19.93 -23.27 8.89
N GLY A 18 -19.01 -22.51 8.28
CA GLY A 18 -19.33 -21.51 7.24
C GLY A 18 -19.09 -20.05 7.59
N CYS A 19 -18.43 -19.71 8.71
CA CYS A 19 -18.04 -18.33 9.03
C CYS A 19 -16.52 -18.20 9.14
N GLU A 20 -15.92 -17.26 8.41
CA GLU A 20 -14.53 -16.87 8.58
C GLU A 20 -14.46 -15.79 9.68
N THR A 21 -13.62 -16.00 10.70
CA THR A 21 -13.44 -15.01 11.77
C THR A 21 -12.32 -14.06 11.37
N LYS A 22 -12.65 -12.82 10.97
CA LYS A 22 -11.65 -11.78 10.71
C LYS A 22 -11.48 -10.90 11.95
N LEU A 23 -10.26 -10.86 12.47
CA LEU A 23 -9.86 -9.95 13.54
C LEU A 23 -9.41 -8.64 12.89
N PHE A 24 -10.14 -7.55 13.12
CA PHE A 24 -9.69 -6.20 12.83
C PHE A 24 -9.61 -5.40 14.14
N THR A 25 -8.80 -4.36 14.13
CA THR A 25 -8.47 -3.47 15.26
C THR A 25 -9.62 -3.25 16.25
N ASN A 26 -9.39 -3.66 17.51
CA ASN A 26 -10.22 -3.44 18.71
C ASN A 26 -11.74 -3.77 18.66
N LYS A 27 -12.29 -4.43 17.62
CA LYS A 27 -13.68 -4.92 17.55
C LYS A 27 -13.80 -6.23 16.73
N ILE A 28 -14.74 -7.10 17.10
CA ILE A 28 -15.07 -8.34 16.38
C ILE A 28 -16.43 -8.16 15.67
N ASN A 29 -16.44 -8.29 14.35
CA ASN A 29 -17.65 -8.39 13.52
C ASN A 29 -17.67 -9.75 12.81
N ILE A 30 -18.87 -10.32 12.59
CA ILE A 30 -19.07 -11.62 11.93
C ILE A 30 -19.96 -11.38 10.71
N GLU A 31 -19.46 -11.70 9.51
CA GLU A 31 -20.19 -11.59 8.24
C GLU A 31 -20.10 -12.91 7.47
N CYS A 32 -21.16 -13.24 6.72
CA CYS A 32 -21.25 -14.45 5.90
C CYS A 32 -21.47 -14.04 4.43
N ALA A 33 -20.72 -14.63 3.50
CA ALA A 33 -20.77 -14.28 2.07
C ALA A 33 -21.59 -15.28 1.23
N ALA A 34 -22.09 -14.79 0.08
CA ALA A 34 -22.70 -15.57 -1.00
C ALA A 34 -21.97 -15.29 -2.34
N ASP A 35 -21.84 -16.33 -3.17
CA ASP A 35 -21.05 -16.39 -4.42
C ASP A 35 -21.55 -15.52 -5.60
N SER A 36 -20.66 -15.02 -6.46
CA SER A 36 -20.50 -15.42 -7.89
C SER A 36 -19.59 -14.48 -8.72
N PRO A 37 -19.08 -14.91 -9.91
CA PRO A 37 -17.86 -14.39 -10.55
C PRO A 37 -18.08 -13.52 -11.81
N GLN A 38 -17.02 -12.85 -12.31
CA GLN A 38 -16.82 -12.57 -13.74
C GLN A 38 -15.35 -12.32 -14.14
N LYS A 39 -15.05 -12.56 -15.43
CA LYS A 39 -13.72 -12.72 -16.06
C LYS A 39 -12.96 -11.41 -16.36
N ALA A 40 -11.62 -11.50 -16.36
CA ALA A 40 -10.66 -10.45 -16.76
C ALA A 40 -9.84 -10.82 -18.04
N PRO A 41 -9.15 -9.87 -18.70
CA PRO A 41 -8.39 -10.06 -19.94
C PRO A 41 -6.93 -10.53 -19.71
N ARG A 42 -6.23 -10.87 -20.80
CA ARG A 42 -4.93 -11.57 -20.81
C ARG A 42 -3.74 -10.66 -20.47
N GLY A 43 -2.85 -11.11 -19.58
CA GLY A 43 -1.45 -10.65 -19.53
C GLY A 43 -0.77 -10.68 -18.16
N GLY A 44 -1.46 -10.34 -17.07
CA GLY A 44 -0.87 -10.33 -15.72
C GLY A 44 -1.21 -11.57 -14.90
N LYS A 45 -0.34 -11.93 -13.93
CA LYS A 45 -0.77 -12.78 -12.81
C LYS A 45 -1.70 -11.95 -11.93
N PHE A 46 -3.00 -12.08 -12.16
CA PHE A 46 -3.99 -11.50 -11.28
C PHE A 46 -3.93 -12.19 -9.93
N VAL A 47 -3.85 -11.39 -8.88
CA VAL A 47 -3.79 -11.86 -7.51
C VAL A 47 -4.96 -11.22 -6.79
N ASP A 48 -5.87 -12.05 -6.27
CA ASP A 48 -6.88 -11.58 -5.33
C ASP A 48 -6.17 -11.02 -4.11
N GLN A 49 -6.57 -9.84 -3.65
CA GLN A 49 -6.03 -9.22 -2.45
C GLN A 49 -6.05 -10.18 -1.24
N SER A 50 -7.02 -11.10 -1.17
CA SER A 50 -7.10 -12.12 -0.12
C SER A 50 -5.85 -13.00 -0.01
N THR A 51 -5.09 -13.14 -1.09
CA THR A 51 -3.88 -13.97 -1.16
C THR A 51 -2.60 -13.19 -0.85
N LEU A 52 -2.67 -11.87 -0.74
CA LEU A 52 -1.55 -11.07 -0.27
C LEU A 52 -1.32 -11.35 1.22
N PRO A 53 -0.07 -11.58 1.65
CA PRO A 53 0.22 -11.82 3.06
C PRO A 53 -0.18 -10.61 3.89
N SER A 54 -1.28 -10.73 4.63
CA SER A 54 -1.61 -9.85 5.73
C SER A 54 -0.90 -10.39 6.97
N LYS A 55 0.02 -9.62 7.54
CA LYS A 55 0.44 -9.92 8.91
C LYS A 55 -0.61 -9.33 9.83
N PRO A 56 -1.12 -10.05 10.85
CA PRO A 56 -1.75 -9.37 11.97
C PRO A 56 -0.72 -8.41 12.58
N LEU A 57 -1.14 -7.17 12.84
CA LEU A 57 -0.41 -6.21 13.67
C LEU A 57 0.02 -6.93 14.97
N GLY A 58 1.28 -6.81 15.36
CA GLY A 58 2.02 -7.78 16.16
C GLY A 58 1.31 -8.34 17.42
N LYS A 59 1.58 -9.62 17.73
CA LYS A 59 1.27 -10.26 19.02
C LYS A 59 2.32 -9.89 20.07
N LYS A 60 1.82 -9.45 21.23
CA LYS A 60 2.39 -9.27 22.57
C LYS A 60 3.75 -9.96 22.84
N PRO A 61 4.79 -9.24 23.32
CA PRO A 61 5.93 -9.87 23.96
C PRO A 61 5.56 -10.43 25.33
N SER A 62 5.93 -11.69 25.57
CA SER A 62 5.92 -12.33 26.89
C SER A 62 7.11 -11.82 27.71
N GLY A 63 6.93 -10.70 28.40
CA GLY A 63 7.83 -10.18 29.42
C GLY A 63 7.07 -9.95 30.72
N LEU A 64 7.38 -10.74 31.75
CA LEU A 64 6.79 -10.65 33.07
C LEU A 64 7.37 -9.43 33.80
N GLY A 65 6.59 -8.36 33.92
CA GLY A 65 6.84 -7.26 34.84
C GLY A 65 5.53 -6.93 35.55
N THR A 66 5.46 -7.18 36.85
CA THR A 66 4.29 -6.87 37.69
C THR A 66 4.12 -5.36 37.85
N PRO A 67 3.00 -4.75 37.41
CA PRO A 67 2.69 -3.37 37.76
C PRO A 67 2.06 -3.34 39.16
N THR A 68 2.60 -2.50 40.03
CA THR A 68 1.98 -2.15 41.31
C THR A 68 0.75 -1.27 41.02
N ALA A 69 -0.44 -1.77 41.35
CA ALA A 69 -1.68 -1.02 41.20
C ALA A 69 -1.73 0.15 42.20
N SER A 70 -1.81 1.39 41.70
CA SER A 70 -2.20 2.52 42.53
C SER A 70 -3.73 2.69 42.52
N ARG A 71 -4.20 3.11 43.68
CA ARG A 71 -5.56 3.11 44.24
C ARG A 71 -6.66 3.59 43.29
N SER A 72 -7.69 2.75 43.21
CA SER A 72 -9.00 2.93 42.57
C SER A 72 -9.76 4.16 43.09
N LEU A 73 -10.33 4.95 42.18
CA LEU A 73 -11.49 5.81 42.42
C LEU A 73 -12.72 5.09 41.83
N LEU A 74 -13.50 4.48 42.70
CA LEU A 74 -14.81 3.92 42.40
C LEU A 74 -15.86 5.00 42.67
N GLU A 75 -16.54 5.47 41.63
CA GLU A 75 -17.86 6.07 41.79
C GLU A 75 -18.94 5.04 41.39
N PRO A 76 -19.90 4.73 42.28
CA PRO A 76 -21.02 3.88 41.93
C PRO A 76 -22.16 4.74 41.35
N TYR A 77 -22.44 4.59 40.06
CA TYR A 77 -23.73 5.00 39.48
C TYR A 77 -24.60 3.76 39.28
N SER A 78 -25.64 3.65 40.10
CA SER A 78 -26.64 2.59 40.07
C SER A 78 -27.99 3.18 39.69
N SER A 79 -28.45 2.90 38.46
CA SER A 79 -29.88 2.72 38.19
C SER A 79 -30.11 2.12 36.80
N GLY A 80 -30.64 0.90 36.77
CA GLY A 80 -31.52 0.43 35.70
C GLY A 80 -30.90 -0.34 34.53
N SER A 81 -31.14 -1.66 34.53
CA SER A 81 -31.20 -2.58 33.38
C SER A 81 -29.96 -2.74 32.48
N SER A 82 -29.36 -3.94 32.57
CA SER A 82 -28.30 -4.46 31.67
C SER A 82 -26.96 -3.72 31.69
N SER A 83 -26.31 -3.70 32.85
CA SER A 83 -24.96 -3.18 33.00
C SER A 83 -23.92 -4.21 32.49
N ARG A 84 -23.61 -4.15 31.20
CA ARG A 84 -22.34 -4.68 30.69
C ARG A 84 -21.21 -3.79 31.20
N THR A 85 -20.48 -4.23 32.21
CA THR A 85 -19.26 -3.57 32.64
C THR A 85 -18.22 -3.69 31.53
N ARG A 86 -18.02 -2.59 30.79
CA ARG A 86 -16.98 -2.48 29.77
C ARG A 86 -15.67 -2.11 30.46
N PHE A 87 -14.79 -3.09 30.64
CA PHE A 87 -13.40 -2.82 30.99
C PHE A 87 -12.66 -2.42 29.71
N VAL A 88 -12.43 -1.12 29.53
CA VAL A 88 -11.44 -0.63 28.57
C VAL A 88 -10.13 -0.57 29.33
N ILE A 89 -9.28 -1.58 29.16
CA ILE A 89 -7.88 -1.48 29.57
C ILE A 89 -7.20 -0.71 28.43
N PRO A 90 -6.72 0.52 28.63
CA PRO A 90 -5.87 1.15 27.63
C PRO A 90 -4.61 0.31 27.52
N VAL A 91 -4.46 -0.41 26.42
CA VAL A 91 -3.15 -0.97 26.04
C VAL A 91 -2.39 0.21 25.45
N GLN A 92 -1.71 0.96 26.31
CA GLN A 92 -0.64 1.84 25.84
C GLN A 92 0.47 0.92 25.31
N ASN A 93 0.45 0.68 24.00
CA ASN A 93 1.65 0.30 23.27
C ASN A 93 2.06 1.51 22.43
N THR A 94 2.64 2.50 23.11
CA THR A 94 2.99 3.82 22.58
C THR A 94 4.35 3.85 21.87
N THR A 95 4.77 2.73 21.26
CA THR A 95 6.05 2.66 20.54
C THR A 95 5.98 1.63 19.40
N ASP A 96 6.05 2.14 18.18
CA ASP A 96 6.79 1.56 17.05
C ASP A 96 6.41 0.17 16.53
N ASP A 97 5.30 0.06 15.78
CA ASP A 97 5.17 -1.07 14.83
C ASP A 97 4.64 -0.62 13.44
N TYR A 98 4.65 0.69 13.18
CA TYR A 98 4.60 1.22 11.82
C TYR A 98 6.03 1.51 11.39
N CYS A 99 6.47 0.75 10.40
CA CYS A 99 7.79 0.75 9.79
C CYS A 99 8.08 2.09 9.09
N ARG A 100 8.51 3.11 9.82
CA ARG A 100 9.02 4.30 9.14
C ARG A 100 10.25 3.88 8.31
N THR A 101 10.24 4.14 7.01
CA THR A 101 11.39 3.85 6.15
C THR A 101 12.46 4.91 6.36
N GLU A 102 12.99 5.02 7.59
CA GLU A 102 13.81 6.16 8.04
C GLU A 102 15.12 6.34 7.25
N ASN A 103 15.48 5.37 6.40
CA ASN A 103 16.76 5.36 5.70
C ASN A 103 16.65 5.52 4.17
N LYS A 104 15.44 5.66 3.61
CA LYS A 104 15.30 5.79 2.16
C LYS A 104 14.03 6.52 1.75
N GLU A 105 14.21 7.79 1.39
CA GLU A 105 13.13 8.57 0.79
C GLU A 105 12.98 8.21 -0.68
N VAL A 106 11.75 8.32 -1.19
CA VAL A 106 11.48 8.22 -2.63
C VAL A 106 12.00 9.48 -3.30
N ASP A 107 12.74 9.37 -4.40
CA ASP A 107 13.15 10.56 -5.13
C ASP A 107 11.97 11.17 -5.90
N ALA A 108 11.84 12.50 -5.81
CA ALA A 108 10.87 13.22 -6.61
C ALA A 108 11.31 13.32 -8.09
N ILE A 109 10.68 12.53 -8.97
CA ILE A 109 10.92 12.53 -10.42
C ILE A 109 9.73 13.12 -11.18
N ALA A 110 9.95 14.18 -11.95
CA ALA A 110 8.91 14.77 -12.79
C ALA A 110 8.66 13.98 -14.07
N GLN A 111 7.40 13.95 -14.54
CA GLN A 111 7.15 13.46 -15.89
C GLN A 111 7.72 14.45 -16.91
N ARG A 112 8.50 13.95 -17.87
CA ARG A 112 9.16 14.78 -18.90
C ARG A 112 8.19 15.30 -19.96
N THR A 113 7.05 14.63 -20.12
CA THR A 113 6.02 14.96 -21.12
C THR A 113 4.64 14.77 -20.53
N SER A 114 3.60 15.27 -21.20
CA SER A 114 2.20 15.11 -20.75
C SER A 114 1.69 13.66 -20.72
N SER A 115 2.36 12.72 -21.40
CA SER A 115 1.87 11.35 -21.59
C SER A 115 2.71 10.27 -20.88
N TRP A 116 3.79 10.68 -20.19
CA TRP A 116 4.77 9.75 -19.61
C TRP A 116 4.64 9.58 -18.09
N CYS A 117 3.46 9.84 -17.51
CA CYS A 117 3.21 9.55 -16.10
C CYS A 117 3.61 8.11 -15.74
N TRP A 118 3.24 7.13 -16.59
CA TRP A 118 3.56 5.71 -16.40
C TRP A 118 5.07 5.43 -16.35
N ALA A 119 5.85 6.08 -17.22
CA ALA A 119 7.29 5.92 -17.27
C ALA A 119 7.97 6.62 -16.09
N ALA A 120 7.46 7.79 -15.67
CA ALA A 120 7.95 8.51 -14.50
C ALA A 120 7.69 7.73 -13.20
N SER A 121 6.52 7.11 -13.05
CA SER A 121 6.20 6.24 -11.93
C SER A 121 7.09 5.00 -11.89
N ALA A 122 7.34 4.38 -13.06
CA ALA A 122 8.24 3.25 -13.15
C ALA A 122 9.70 3.65 -12.80
N GLU A 123 10.22 4.73 -13.38
CA GLU A 123 11.55 5.28 -13.06
C GLU A 123 11.70 5.50 -11.55
N THR A 124 10.69 6.10 -10.92
CA THR A 124 10.68 6.42 -9.49
C THR A 124 10.83 5.17 -8.63
N VAL A 125 9.98 4.16 -8.86
CA VAL A 125 10.03 2.94 -8.06
C VAL A 125 11.28 2.11 -8.39
N MET A 126 11.68 2.01 -9.67
CA MET A 126 12.90 1.28 -10.04
C MET A 126 14.16 1.93 -9.46
N LYS A 127 14.24 3.26 -9.47
CA LYS A 127 15.34 4.01 -8.85
C LYS A 127 15.37 3.83 -7.35
N TYR A 128 14.20 3.86 -6.71
CA TYR A 128 14.10 3.46 -5.30
C TYR A 128 14.67 2.07 -5.14
N GLN A 129 14.20 1.03 -5.83
CA GLN A 129 14.67 -0.33 -5.59
C GLN A 129 16.16 -0.58 -5.87
N THR A 130 16.77 0.12 -6.83
CA THR A 130 18.14 -0.15 -7.31
C THR A 130 19.21 0.79 -6.76
N ASN A 131 18.85 1.72 -5.86
CA ASN A 131 19.77 2.66 -5.21
C ASN A 131 20.59 3.61 -6.10
N SER A 132 20.64 3.49 -7.43
CA SER A 132 21.29 4.48 -8.34
C SER A 132 21.16 4.14 -9.83
N ALA A 133 21.11 2.85 -10.19
CA ALA A 133 21.17 2.41 -11.60
C ALA A 133 19.79 2.04 -12.13
N SER A 134 18.94 3.06 -12.37
CA SER A 134 17.64 2.87 -13.02
C SER A 134 17.59 3.59 -14.37
N PRO A 135 17.00 2.97 -15.41
CA PRO A 135 16.75 3.65 -16.67
C PRO A 135 15.87 4.88 -16.44
N ASN A 136 16.23 6.00 -17.06
CA ASN A 136 15.40 7.19 -16.99
C ASN A 136 14.17 7.05 -17.91
N GLN A 137 13.17 7.92 -17.77
CA GLN A 137 11.99 7.95 -18.64
C GLN A 137 12.26 7.84 -20.14
N CYS A 138 13.31 8.47 -20.66
CA CYS A 138 13.63 8.41 -22.09
C CYS A 138 14.11 7.03 -22.49
N ASP A 139 14.95 6.40 -21.67
CA ASP A 139 15.40 5.02 -21.91
C ASP A 139 14.21 4.06 -21.87
N ILE A 140 13.34 4.20 -20.86
CA ILE A 140 12.12 3.40 -20.70
C ILE A 140 11.22 3.50 -21.93
N VAL A 141 10.88 4.72 -22.35
CA VAL A 141 9.96 4.94 -23.48
C VAL A 141 10.61 4.52 -24.79
N THR A 142 11.91 4.79 -24.98
CA THR A 142 12.64 4.36 -26.19
C THR A 142 12.61 2.84 -26.32
N ALA A 143 12.92 2.11 -25.26
CA ALA A 143 12.93 0.64 -25.28
C ALA A 143 11.55 0.06 -25.62
N ILE A 144 10.48 0.65 -25.07
CA ILE A 144 9.11 0.19 -25.32
C ILE A 144 8.65 0.57 -26.73
N VAL A 145 8.83 1.82 -27.16
CA VAL A 145 8.40 2.29 -28.48
C VAL A 145 9.18 1.61 -29.60
N ALA A 146 10.48 1.34 -29.43
CA ALA A 146 11.30 0.68 -30.44
C ALA A 146 10.82 -0.75 -30.77
N LYS A 147 10.10 -1.41 -29.85
CA LYS A 147 9.47 -2.73 -30.11
C LYS A 147 8.32 -2.65 -31.11
N GLU A 148 7.56 -1.55 -31.08
CA GLU A 148 6.41 -1.34 -31.96
C GLU A 148 6.79 -0.56 -33.23
N GLN A 149 7.76 0.35 -33.11
CA GLN A 149 8.19 1.27 -34.16
C GLN A 149 9.73 1.32 -34.21
N PRO A 150 10.41 0.32 -34.79
CA PRO A 150 11.88 0.22 -34.77
C PRO A 150 12.62 1.38 -35.47
N SER A 151 11.91 2.17 -36.28
CA SER A 151 12.44 3.37 -36.94
C SER A 151 12.49 4.59 -36.01
N ILE A 152 11.79 4.56 -34.88
CA ILE A 152 11.87 5.59 -33.86
C ILE A 152 13.12 5.32 -33.03
N GLY A 153 14.09 6.24 -33.12
CA GLY A 153 15.29 6.24 -32.30
C GLY A 153 15.02 6.75 -30.88
N ASN A 154 15.96 7.54 -30.35
CA ASN A 154 15.85 8.08 -28.99
C ASN A 154 14.60 8.96 -28.82
N CYS A 155 13.78 8.63 -27.81
CA CYS A 155 12.57 9.37 -27.47
C CYS A 155 12.82 10.69 -26.73
N CYS A 156 14.04 10.93 -26.24
CA CYS A 156 14.42 12.20 -25.64
C CYS A 156 14.43 13.32 -26.70
N GLY A 157 13.39 14.16 -26.68
CA GLY A 157 13.23 15.27 -27.64
C GLY A 157 12.53 14.89 -28.94
N ASN A 158 12.06 13.64 -29.10
CA ASN A 158 11.29 13.23 -30.26
C ASN A 158 9.78 13.30 -29.97
N SER A 159 9.06 14.17 -30.67
CA SER A 159 7.60 14.31 -30.53
C SER A 159 6.82 13.05 -30.92
N GLY A 160 7.42 12.17 -31.73
CA GLY A 160 6.84 10.87 -32.09
C GLY A 160 6.72 9.88 -30.93
N CYS A 161 7.33 10.17 -29.78
CA CYS A 161 7.29 9.31 -28.59
C CYS A 161 6.25 9.74 -27.54
N GLN A 162 5.32 10.64 -27.88
CA GLN A 162 4.19 11.00 -27.01
C GLN A 162 3.16 9.86 -26.98
N THR A 163 3.53 8.74 -26.36
CA THR A 163 2.70 7.55 -26.26
C THR A 163 2.23 7.33 -24.82
N ASN A 164 1.01 6.84 -24.69
CA ASN A 164 0.46 6.35 -23.44
C ASN A 164 1.04 4.96 -23.14
N GLY A 165 1.00 4.55 -21.88
CA GLY A 165 1.46 3.23 -21.51
C GLY A 165 1.13 2.84 -20.09
N LEU A 166 1.65 1.68 -19.69
CA LEU A 166 1.48 1.12 -18.35
C LEU A 166 2.84 0.96 -17.67
N PRO A 167 2.94 1.20 -16.36
CA PRO A 167 4.16 0.96 -15.58
C PRO A 167 4.69 -0.46 -15.73
N SER A 168 3.80 -1.46 -15.85
CA SER A 168 4.20 -2.86 -16.05
C SER A 168 5.06 -3.10 -17.28
N TRP A 169 4.89 -2.33 -18.36
CA TRP A 169 5.72 -2.48 -19.55
C TRP A 169 7.19 -2.15 -19.26
N ALA A 170 7.43 -1.14 -18.42
CA ALA A 170 8.77 -0.80 -17.97
C ALA A 170 9.32 -1.90 -17.05
N PHE A 171 8.52 -2.36 -16.09
CA PHE A 171 8.97 -3.41 -15.18
C PHE A 171 9.34 -4.70 -15.94
N GLU A 172 8.53 -5.11 -16.92
CA GLU A 172 8.82 -6.24 -17.80
C GLU A 172 10.09 -6.02 -18.63
N GLU A 173 10.25 -4.84 -19.24
CA GLU A 173 11.41 -4.49 -20.07
C GLU A 173 12.73 -4.62 -19.29
N TYR A 174 12.73 -4.19 -18.02
CA TYR A 174 13.93 -4.18 -17.19
C TYR A 174 14.03 -5.36 -16.22
N GLY A 175 13.17 -6.38 -16.38
CA GLY A 175 13.23 -7.63 -15.63
C GLY A 175 12.80 -7.53 -14.17
N PHE A 176 12.07 -6.48 -13.78
CA PHE A 176 11.52 -6.35 -12.44
C PHE A 176 10.40 -7.37 -12.21
N ASN A 177 10.39 -7.95 -11.02
CA ASN A 177 9.26 -8.74 -10.54
C ASN A 177 8.21 -7.79 -9.98
N TRP A 178 6.93 -8.02 -10.27
CA TRP A 178 5.82 -7.23 -9.75
C TRP A 178 4.54 -8.06 -9.69
N LEU A 179 3.56 -7.60 -8.90
CA LEU A 179 2.22 -8.17 -8.83
C LEU A 179 1.18 -7.08 -9.08
N MET A 180 0.16 -7.40 -9.89
CA MET A 180 -0.97 -6.51 -10.13
C MET A 180 -2.12 -6.89 -9.23
N VAL A 181 -2.69 -5.87 -8.59
CA VAL A 181 -3.80 -5.97 -7.66
C VAL A 181 -4.87 -4.99 -8.09
N GLN A 182 -6.10 -5.48 -8.32
CA GLN A 182 -7.22 -4.62 -8.71
C GLN A 182 -7.80 -3.86 -7.51
N GLY A 183 -8.29 -2.64 -7.78
CA GLY A 183 -8.90 -1.77 -6.77
C GLY A 183 -7.88 -1.26 -5.74
N PRO A 184 -8.29 -0.43 -4.76
CA PRO A 184 -7.38 0.07 -3.72
C PRO A 184 -6.91 -1.04 -2.78
N LEU A 185 -5.68 -0.96 -2.27
CA LEU A 185 -5.21 -1.87 -1.24
C LEU A 185 -5.91 -1.59 0.10
N GLU A 186 -6.28 -2.64 0.82
CA GLU A 186 -6.70 -2.52 2.24
C GLU A 186 -5.59 -1.88 3.10
N ARG A 187 -5.97 -1.10 4.12
CA ARG A 187 -5.07 -0.35 5.03
C ARG A 187 -3.86 -1.18 5.47
N GLU A 188 -4.10 -2.39 5.97
CA GLU A 188 -3.05 -3.27 6.52
C GLU A 188 -2.11 -3.79 5.43
N LYS A 189 -2.63 -4.07 4.23
CA LYS A 189 -1.84 -4.54 3.08
C LYS A 189 -1.00 -3.42 2.50
N LEU A 190 -1.55 -2.21 2.46
CA LEU A 190 -0.84 -1.01 2.03
C LEU A 190 0.34 -0.74 2.97
N ALA A 191 0.10 -0.70 4.28
CA ALA A 191 1.17 -0.50 5.26
C ALA A 191 2.23 -1.61 5.14
N ALA A 192 1.80 -2.88 5.06
CA ALA A 192 2.73 -4.01 4.89
C ALA A 192 3.55 -3.94 3.59
N GLN A 193 2.95 -3.47 2.49
CA GLN A 193 3.63 -3.24 1.22
C GLN A 193 4.73 -2.19 1.39
N LEU A 194 4.42 -1.03 1.95
CA LEU A 194 5.39 0.05 2.15
C LEU A 194 6.51 -0.38 3.12
N CYS A 195 6.18 -1.11 4.18
CA CYS A 195 7.17 -1.63 5.13
C CYS A 195 8.23 -2.55 4.52
N ARG A 196 7.77 -3.49 3.69
CA ARG A 196 8.61 -4.65 3.32
C ARG A 196 9.19 -4.52 1.93
N ASN A 197 8.42 -3.91 1.05
CA ASN A 197 8.73 -3.85 -0.37
C ASN A 197 8.90 -2.41 -0.85
N GLY A 198 8.63 -1.41 -0.01
CA GLY A 198 8.74 0.00 -0.36
C GLY A 198 7.61 0.49 -1.28
N PRO A 199 7.87 1.57 -2.03
CA PRO A 199 6.86 2.29 -2.78
C PRO A 199 6.24 1.44 -3.88
N PHE A 200 5.01 1.76 -4.23
CA PHE A 200 4.26 1.05 -5.26
C PHE A 200 3.53 2.04 -6.16
N VAL A 201 3.17 1.58 -7.36
CA VAL A 201 2.46 2.41 -8.34
C VAL A 201 0.98 2.07 -8.30
N PHE A 202 0.09 3.07 -8.38
CA PHE A 202 -1.33 2.85 -8.62
C PHE A 202 -1.83 3.70 -9.78
N ILE A 203 -2.92 3.26 -10.41
CA ILE A 203 -3.54 3.95 -11.55
C ILE A 203 -4.97 4.33 -11.19
N LEU A 204 -5.29 5.61 -11.42
CA LEU A 204 -6.66 6.10 -11.48
C LEU A 204 -7.08 6.25 -12.94
N ARG A 205 -8.24 5.69 -13.31
CA ARG A 205 -8.83 5.86 -14.64
C ARG A 205 -9.79 7.03 -14.67
N TYR A 206 -9.67 7.83 -15.72
CA TYR A 206 -10.58 8.94 -15.95
C TYR A 206 -11.93 8.45 -16.44
N VAL A 207 -12.99 9.16 -16.04
CA VAL A 207 -14.30 9.03 -16.68
C VAL A 207 -14.15 9.44 -18.15
N GLY A 208 -14.37 8.50 -19.08
CA GLY A 208 -14.18 8.72 -20.51
C GLY A 208 -12.92 8.09 -21.10
N GLY A 209 -12.08 7.45 -20.28
CA GLY A 209 -10.94 6.65 -20.71
C GLY A 209 -9.57 7.30 -20.49
N GLY A 210 -8.51 6.50 -20.65
CA GLY A 210 -7.17 6.86 -20.21
C GLY A 210 -7.00 6.65 -18.70
N GLY A 211 -5.89 7.16 -18.16
CA GLY A 211 -5.61 7.10 -16.73
C GLY A 211 -4.35 7.85 -16.36
N HIS A 212 -4.12 7.97 -15.06
CA HIS A 212 -2.96 8.61 -14.47
C HIS A 212 -2.30 7.67 -13.47
N SER A 213 -0.97 7.57 -13.53
CA SER A 213 -0.21 6.79 -12.57
C SER A 213 0.41 7.67 -11.50
N PHE A 214 0.35 7.17 -10.28
CA PHE A 214 0.88 7.79 -9.07
C PHE A 214 1.77 6.80 -8.35
N VAL A 215 2.65 7.30 -7.48
CA VAL A 215 3.44 6.46 -6.57
C VAL A 215 3.00 6.72 -5.14
N VAL A 216 2.67 5.68 -4.37
CA VAL A 216 2.58 5.79 -2.91
C VAL A 216 3.98 5.59 -2.36
N GLY A 217 4.54 6.65 -1.78
CA GLY A 217 5.92 6.66 -1.31
C GLY A 217 6.07 6.23 0.14
N ASP A 218 5.17 6.70 0.99
CA ASP A 218 5.20 6.49 2.44
C ASP A 218 3.79 6.68 3.03
N TYR A 219 3.64 6.44 4.32
CA TYR A 219 2.41 6.67 5.06
C TYR A 219 2.68 7.21 6.46
N ASP A 220 1.68 7.86 7.05
CA ASP A 220 1.66 8.29 8.43
C ASP A 220 0.39 7.77 9.11
N TYR A 221 0.52 7.29 10.34
CA TYR A 221 -0.62 6.76 11.10
C TYR A 221 -0.75 7.51 12.42
N ASP A 222 -1.92 8.12 12.61
CA ASP A 222 -2.28 8.78 13.85
C ASP A 222 -3.12 7.83 14.72
N PRO A 223 -2.57 7.30 15.83
CA PRO A 223 -3.29 6.39 16.72
C PRO A 223 -4.42 7.05 17.51
N ASP A 224 -4.41 8.39 17.65
CA ASP A 224 -5.42 9.11 18.41
C ASP A 224 -6.71 9.28 17.58
N THR A 225 -6.56 9.43 16.27
CA THR A 225 -7.68 9.59 15.32
C THR A 225 -8.01 8.32 14.53
N ASP A 226 -7.16 7.29 14.60
CA ASP A 226 -7.15 6.12 13.72
C ASP A 226 -7.08 6.49 12.22
N GLU A 227 -6.50 7.64 11.90
CA GLU A 227 -6.31 8.09 10.52
C GLU A 227 -5.00 7.56 9.93
N LEU A 228 -5.09 7.05 8.71
CA LEU A 228 -3.95 6.69 7.87
C LEU A 228 -3.83 7.72 6.75
N SER A 229 -2.73 8.45 6.71
CA SER A 229 -2.38 9.38 5.64
C SER A 229 -1.29 8.80 4.77
N LEU A 230 -1.30 9.14 3.48
CA LEU A 230 -0.42 8.59 2.46
C LEU A 230 0.32 9.72 1.77
N TRP A 231 1.63 9.55 1.61
CA TRP A 231 2.46 10.44 0.79
C TRP A 231 2.40 9.97 -0.66
N ILE A 232 1.54 10.64 -1.43
CA ILE A 232 1.28 10.33 -2.84
C ILE A 232 2.11 11.23 -3.73
N TYR A 233 2.78 10.63 -4.69
CA TYR A 233 3.58 11.31 -5.69
C TYR A 233 2.84 11.38 -7.02
N ASP A 234 2.58 12.60 -7.48
CA ASP A 234 1.96 12.90 -8.76
C ASP A 234 3.00 13.51 -9.70
N HIS A 235 3.43 12.73 -10.71
CA HIS A 235 4.48 13.14 -11.63
C HIS A 235 4.09 14.34 -12.51
N SER A 236 2.81 14.70 -12.60
CA SER A 236 2.33 15.81 -13.44
C SER A 236 2.49 17.20 -12.80
N TRP A 237 2.64 17.27 -11.48
CA TRP A 237 2.69 18.53 -10.72
C TRP A 237 4.09 19.10 -10.51
N THR A 238 5.13 18.34 -10.87
CA THR A 238 6.50 18.80 -10.78
C THR A 238 6.84 19.64 -11.99
N SER A 239 6.68 20.95 -11.81
CA SER A 239 7.00 21.99 -12.79
C SER A 239 8.38 21.77 -13.42
N THR A 240 8.41 21.83 -14.75
CA THR A 240 9.57 21.74 -15.64
C THR A 240 10.53 22.94 -15.57
N GLN A 241 10.56 23.72 -14.49
CA GLN A 241 11.55 24.80 -14.36
C GLN A 241 12.91 24.23 -13.95
N LEU A 242 13.75 23.97 -14.95
CA LEU A 242 15.15 23.53 -14.89
C LEU A 242 16.11 24.60 -14.31
N ASN A 243 15.61 25.61 -13.60
CA ASN A 243 16.36 26.82 -13.30
C ASN A 243 16.70 26.99 -11.83
N ASP A 244 16.01 26.32 -10.91
CA ASP A 244 16.18 26.58 -9.48
C ASP A 244 16.72 25.34 -8.76
N GLU A 245 17.85 25.52 -8.08
CA GLU A 245 18.43 24.62 -7.08
C GLU A 245 17.49 24.35 -5.88
N GLN A 246 16.25 24.84 -5.93
CA GLN A 246 15.18 24.43 -5.05
C GLN A 246 14.46 23.23 -5.67
N ARG A 247 14.82 22.02 -5.20
CA ARG A 247 13.92 20.85 -5.27
C ARG A 247 12.51 21.34 -4.95
N SER A 248 11.62 21.37 -5.93
CA SER A 248 10.26 21.87 -5.71
C SER A 248 9.61 21.01 -4.62
N PRO A 249 9.28 21.57 -3.45
CA PRO A 249 8.72 20.83 -2.32
C PRO A 249 7.29 20.31 -2.58
N ALA A 250 6.74 20.53 -3.79
CA ALA A 250 5.32 20.29 -4.12
C ALA A 250 5.02 18.94 -4.77
N ALA A 251 5.99 18.02 -4.85
CA ALA A 251 5.79 16.76 -5.56
C ALA A 251 4.98 15.73 -4.75
N TYR A 252 4.94 15.90 -3.43
CA TYR A 252 4.15 15.08 -2.53
C TYR A 252 2.82 15.73 -2.19
N GLN A 253 1.77 14.94 -2.32
CA GLN A 253 0.45 15.25 -1.81
C GLN A 253 0.15 14.31 -0.65
N LEU A 254 -0.26 14.87 0.48
CA LEU A 254 -0.76 14.08 1.59
C LEU A 254 -2.23 13.74 1.31
N TRP A 255 -2.55 12.47 1.12
CA TRP A 255 -3.91 11.98 0.94
C TRP A 255 -4.35 11.21 2.17
N THR A 256 -5.62 11.34 2.56
CA THR A 256 -6.19 10.37 3.51
C THR A 256 -6.34 9.01 2.82
N TYR A 257 -6.30 7.93 3.59
CA TYR A 257 -6.59 6.59 3.06
C TYR A 257 -7.96 6.53 2.39
N GLU A 258 -8.96 7.23 2.93
CA GLU A 258 -10.29 7.32 2.30
C GLU A 258 -10.22 7.96 0.90
N SER A 259 -9.45 9.05 0.75
CA SER A 259 -9.27 9.69 -0.56
C SER A 259 -8.60 8.76 -1.56
N TYR A 260 -7.56 8.02 -1.13
CA TYR A 260 -6.93 6.98 -1.96
C TYR A 260 -7.92 5.86 -2.32
N ALA A 261 -8.64 5.32 -1.33
CA ALA A 261 -9.57 4.22 -1.53
C ALA A 261 -10.75 4.57 -2.44
N GLN A 262 -11.22 5.83 -2.39
CA GLN A 262 -12.24 6.35 -3.28
C GLN A 262 -11.69 6.77 -4.64
N GLY A 263 -10.37 6.79 -4.86
CA GLY A 263 -9.77 7.33 -6.07
C GLY A 263 -10.02 8.83 -6.24
N ARG A 264 -10.06 9.59 -5.13
CA ARG A 264 -10.32 11.02 -5.14
C ARG A 264 -9.07 11.81 -5.52
N TRP A 265 -9.11 12.51 -6.65
CA TRP A 265 -8.03 13.36 -7.14
C TRP A 265 -8.59 14.66 -7.74
N ASN A 266 -8.01 15.81 -7.37
CA ASN A 266 -8.49 17.14 -7.76
C ASN A 266 -9.98 17.40 -7.46
N GLY A 267 -10.50 16.80 -6.39
CA GLY A 267 -11.90 16.92 -5.97
C GLY A 267 -12.87 15.98 -6.70
N GLU A 268 -12.42 15.28 -7.73
CA GLU A 268 -13.21 14.32 -8.52
C GLU A 268 -12.94 12.88 -8.07
N ILE A 269 -13.91 12.00 -8.29
CA ILE A 269 -13.79 10.56 -8.03
C ILE A 269 -13.43 9.86 -9.33
N HIS A 270 -12.29 9.18 -9.34
CA HIS A 270 -11.80 8.38 -10.45
C HIS A 270 -11.88 6.90 -10.11
N GLU A 271 -11.96 6.04 -11.12
CA GLU A 271 -11.95 4.60 -10.90
C GLU A 271 -10.54 4.15 -10.50
N HIS A 272 -10.39 3.56 -9.31
CA HIS A 272 -9.14 2.95 -8.90
C HIS A 272 -8.94 1.63 -9.65
N ASP A 273 -8.08 1.62 -10.66
CA ASP A 273 -7.92 0.50 -11.58
C ASP A 273 -7.04 -0.60 -10.96
N VAL A 274 -5.74 -0.32 -10.84
CA VAL A 274 -4.75 -1.30 -10.41
C VAL A 274 -3.67 -0.69 -9.53
N ASN A 275 -3.09 -1.51 -8.66
CA ASN A 275 -1.80 -1.29 -8.01
C ASN A 275 -0.78 -2.27 -8.56
N TYR A 276 0.44 -1.81 -8.78
CA TYR A 276 1.62 -2.61 -9.04
C TYR A 276 2.46 -2.65 -7.76
N VAL A 277 2.40 -3.78 -7.07
CA VAL A 277 3.01 -4.01 -5.75
C VAL A 277 4.12 -5.06 -5.86
N TYR A 278 4.87 -5.26 -4.76
CA TYR A 278 6.00 -6.20 -4.71
C TYR A 278 7.00 -5.99 -5.85
N ILE A 279 7.24 -4.72 -6.21
CA ILE A 279 8.16 -4.35 -7.29
C ILE A 279 9.59 -4.55 -6.79
N ASN A 280 10.27 -5.57 -7.31
CA ASN A 280 11.63 -5.94 -6.91
C ASN A 280 12.54 -6.02 -8.13
N PRO A 281 13.82 -5.63 -8.00
CA PRO A 281 14.77 -5.75 -9.10
C PRO A 281 14.99 -7.24 -9.45
N PRO A 282 15.50 -7.55 -10.65
CA PRO A 282 15.87 -8.92 -10.97
C PRO A 282 16.97 -9.41 -10.01
N GLU A 283 16.97 -10.71 -9.72
CA GLU A 283 17.82 -11.33 -8.68
C GLU A 283 19.33 -11.10 -8.89
N ASP A 284 19.76 -10.87 -10.13
CA ASP A 284 21.15 -10.61 -10.51
C ASP A 284 21.59 -9.16 -10.27
N LYS A 285 20.68 -8.24 -9.95
CA LYS A 285 20.94 -6.81 -9.74
C LYS A 285 20.76 -6.33 -8.30
N VAL A 286 20.59 -7.26 -7.35
CA VAL A 286 20.62 -6.93 -5.93
C VAL A 286 22.09 -6.74 -5.54
N GLU A 287 22.55 -5.50 -5.42
CA GLU A 287 23.85 -5.24 -4.79
C GLU A 287 23.81 -5.79 -3.35
N PRO A 288 24.83 -6.58 -2.94
CA PRO A 288 24.84 -7.29 -1.66
C PRO A 288 24.88 -6.38 -0.44
#